data_AF-A0A4S5BG05-F1
#
_entry.id   AF-A0A4S5BG05-F1
#
_cell.length_a   1.000
_cell.length_b   1.000
_cell.length_c   1.000
_cell.angle_alpha   90.00
_cell.angle_beta   90.00
_cell.angle_gamma   90.00
#
_symmetry.space_group_name_H-M   'P 1'
#
loop_
_entity.id
_entity.type
_entity.pdbx_description
1 polymer ?
#
loop_
_entity_poly.entity_id
_entity_poly.type
_entity_poly.pdbx_seq_one_letter_code
_entity_poly.pdbx_strand_id
1 'polypeptide(L)'
;MKRSRSLAALTRTKRRLIVTVATAAVLLISSCAAVAMVQFYQADYQALEQRGATRKTLDSFRALSTADGLFDMPELDTRNTEESRINATYMVSQMVGENHDKVSTQRTLDSLYAYAKDERNPLAMRLKAYVALKNFKDTRWESSDGIVKQVEQSFPKNVASDGLAEYLSLAEPVAVLDSDFTPTTMLVPFNPLTNEQTERLATSAMITRYLFGNGSQIPEYFSDLSPDLCAWASGDSPYVQQTLLAADALTGTEQSSCISRPAIKKLFGCKNSTQMIAIDGSRTGVCSLTLTYYAYRSGAAPL
;
A
#
# COMPACT_ATOMS: atom_id res chain seq x y z
N MET A 1 -37.06 -61.29 1.07
CA MET A 1 -36.66 -59.90 1.41
C MET A 1 -35.13 -59.73 1.35
N LYS A 2 -34.52 -59.54 0.16
CA LYS A 2 -33.07 -59.21 0.03
C LYS A 2 -32.73 -58.18 -1.07
N ARG A 3 -33.70 -57.73 -1.88
CA ARG A 3 -33.44 -56.83 -3.02
C ARG A 3 -33.49 -55.32 -2.71
N SER A 4 -34.11 -54.86 -1.61
CA SER A 4 -34.25 -53.40 -1.35
C SER A 4 -33.06 -52.74 -0.65
N ARG A 5 -32.17 -53.51 0.00
CA ARG A 5 -30.97 -52.96 0.68
C ARG A 5 -29.83 -52.56 -0.27
N SER A 6 -29.78 -53.18 -1.46
CA SER A 6 -28.73 -52.93 -2.47
C SER A 6 -28.89 -51.58 -3.20
N LEU A 7 -30.11 -51.20 -3.56
CA LEU A 7 -30.40 -49.93 -4.24
C LEU A 7 -30.20 -48.68 -3.35
N ALA A 8 -30.49 -48.80 -2.05
CA ALA A 8 -30.28 -47.72 -1.08
C ALA A 8 -28.79 -47.48 -0.77
N ALA A 9 -27.97 -48.54 -0.82
CA ALA A 9 -26.52 -48.42 -0.67
C ALA A 9 -25.89 -47.76 -1.90
N LEU A 10 -26.27 -48.18 -3.11
CA LEU A 10 -25.73 -47.63 -4.37
C LEU A 10 -26.06 -46.15 -4.57
N THR A 11 -27.26 -45.71 -4.15
CA THR A 11 -27.68 -44.30 -4.22
C THR A 11 -26.98 -43.42 -3.18
N ARG A 12 -26.71 -43.92 -1.96
CA ARG A 12 -25.89 -43.20 -0.96
C ARG A 12 -24.45 -43.01 -1.39
N THR A 13 -23.83 -44.02 -2.02
CA THR A 13 -22.44 -43.92 -2.49
C THR A 13 -22.30 -42.93 -3.63
N LYS A 14 -23.25 -42.92 -4.59
CA LYS A 14 -23.29 -41.90 -5.66
C LYS A 14 -23.50 -40.48 -5.13
N ARG A 15 -24.39 -40.28 -4.14
CA ARG A 15 -24.61 -38.96 -3.52
C ARG A 15 -23.38 -38.45 -2.79
N ARG A 16 -22.66 -39.32 -2.05
CA ARG A 16 -21.41 -38.94 -1.40
C ARG A 16 -20.34 -38.54 -2.42
N LEU A 17 -20.17 -39.32 -3.49
CA LEU A 17 -19.19 -39.01 -4.53
C LEU A 17 -19.45 -37.66 -5.21
N ILE A 18 -20.72 -37.36 -5.54
CA ILE A 18 -21.11 -36.07 -6.15
C ILE A 18 -20.86 -34.90 -5.20
N VAL A 19 -21.17 -35.05 -3.91
CA VAL A 19 -20.93 -34.01 -2.92
C VAL A 19 -19.43 -33.76 -2.73
N THR A 20 -18.60 -34.80 -2.67
CA THR A 20 -17.14 -34.67 -2.53
C THR A 20 -16.49 -34.03 -3.76
N VAL A 21 -16.94 -34.40 -4.97
CA VAL A 21 -16.45 -33.79 -6.21
C VAL A 21 -16.89 -32.32 -6.31
N ALA A 22 -18.12 -31.99 -5.92
CA ALA A 22 -18.60 -30.62 -5.91
C ALA A 22 -17.85 -29.74 -4.88
N THR A 23 -17.57 -30.26 -3.68
CA THR A 23 -16.77 -29.53 -2.68
C THR A 23 -15.33 -29.35 -3.12
N ALA A 24 -14.70 -30.37 -3.71
CA ALA A 24 -13.35 -30.25 -4.26
C ALA A 24 -13.27 -29.25 -5.42
N ALA A 25 -14.28 -29.23 -6.31
CA ALA A 25 -14.35 -28.26 -7.41
C ALA A 25 -14.54 -26.83 -6.90
N VAL A 26 -15.40 -26.61 -5.89
CA VAL A 26 -15.58 -25.28 -5.27
C VAL A 26 -14.30 -24.81 -4.58
N LEU A 27 -13.60 -25.69 -3.85
CA LEU A 27 -12.31 -25.36 -3.21
C LEU A 27 -11.20 -25.08 -4.24
N LEU A 28 -11.17 -25.79 -5.36
CA LEU A 28 -10.24 -25.54 -6.47
C LEU A 28 -10.53 -24.21 -7.18
N ILE A 29 -11.81 -23.88 -7.41
CA ILE A 29 -12.19 -22.60 -8.02
C ILE A 29 -11.89 -21.43 -7.06
N SER A 30 -12.16 -21.59 -5.76
CA SER A 30 -11.84 -20.58 -4.74
C SER A 30 -10.32 -20.36 -4.60
N SER A 31 -9.52 -21.43 -4.65
CA SER A 31 -8.06 -21.32 -4.59
C SER A 31 -7.46 -20.74 -5.87
N CYS A 32 -7.98 -21.11 -7.05
CA CYS A 32 -7.57 -20.48 -8.32
C CYS A 32 -7.93 -18.99 -8.38
N ALA A 33 -9.09 -18.59 -7.85
CA ALA A 33 -9.48 -17.17 -7.77
C ALA A 33 -8.59 -16.39 -6.79
N ALA A 34 -8.22 -16.99 -5.65
CA ALA A 34 -7.30 -16.39 -4.69
C ALA A 34 -5.88 -16.21 -5.26
N VAL A 35 -5.35 -17.22 -5.97
CA VAL A 35 -4.02 -17.14 -6.61
C VAL A 35 -4.03 -16.16 -7.79
N ALA A 36 -5.08 -16.14 -8.61
CA ALA A 36 -5.23 -15.18 -9.70
C ALA A 36 -5.32 -13.74 -9.19
N MET A 37 -6.00 -13.50 -8.06
CA MET A 37 -6.03 -12.19 -7.42
C MET A 37 -4.66 -11.78 -6.88
N VAL A 38 -3.95 -12.66 -6.15
CA VAL A 38 -2.60 -12.37 -5.62
C VAL A 38 -1.63 -12.04 -6.77
N GLN A 39 -1.69 -12.77 -7.89
CA GLN A 39 -0.87 -12.50 -9.07
C GLN A 39 -1.26 -11.19 -9.79
N PHE A 40 -2.54 -10.84 -9.84
CA PHE A 40 -2.99 -9.54 -10.37
C PHE A 40 -2.50 -8.37 -9.50
N TYR A 41 -2.51 -8.54 -8.18
CA TYR A 41 -2.04 -7.53 -7.24
C TYR A 41 -0.52 -7.32 -7.29
N GLN A 42 0.25 -8.41 -7.37
CA GLN A 42 1.70 -8.30 -7.59
C GLN A 42 2.01 -7.69 -8.96
N ALA A 43 1.24 -8.01 -10.01
CA ALA A 43 1.45 -7.45 -11.34
C ALA A 43 1.18 -5.94 -11.41
N ASP A 44 0.17 -5.42 -10.71
CA ASP A 44 -0.08 -3.97 -10.67
C ASP A 44 1.00 -3.21 -9.90
N TYR A 45 1.52 -3.76 -8.78
CA TYR A 45 2.68 -3.17 -8.07
C TYR A 45 3.97 -3.24 -8.91
N GLN A 46 4.25 -4.38 -9.55
CA GLN A 46 5.40 -4.52 -10.46
C GLN A 46 5.28 -3.60 -11.69
N ALA A 47 4.06 -3.39 -12.21
CA ALA A 47 3.82 -2.45 -13.30
C ALA A 47 3.98 -0.97 -12.87
N LEU A 48 3.73 -0.64 -11.59
CA LEU A 48 4.02 0.67 -11.01
C LEU A 48 5.53 0.87 -10.82
N GLU A 49 6.28 -0.17 -10.43
CA GLU A 49 7.76 -0.12 -10.34
C GLU A 49 8.41 0.11 -11.72
N GLN A 50 7.82 -0.42 -12.79
CA GLN A 50 8.29 -0.19 -14.17
C GLN A 50 7.93 1.20 -14.72
N ARG A 51 6.98 1.91 -14.11
CA ARG A 51 6.68 3.31 -14.45
C ARG A 51 7.67 4.23 -13.74
N GLY A 52 8.88 4.31 -14.27
CA GLY A 52 9.88 5.26 -13.78
C GLY A 52 9.38 6.71 -13.90
N ALA A 53 9.74 7.56 -12.94
CA ALA A 53 9.33 8.96 -12.93
C ALA A 53 9.83 9.74 -14.16
N THR A 54 8.96 10.57 -14.76
CA THR A 54 9.38 11.54 -15.79
C THR A 54 10.53 12.43 -15.32
N ARG A 55 11.29 12.99 -16.27
CA ARG A 55 12.32 14.00 -15.99
C ARG A 55 11.80 15.17 -15.13
N LYS A 56 10.59 15.66 -15.39
CA LYS A 56 10.00 16.78 -14.63
C LYS A 56 9.67 16.39 -13.19
N THR A 57 9.24 15.14 -12.99
CA THR A 57 9.00 14.59 -11.65
C THR A 57 10.31 14.45 -10.89
N LEU A 58 11.36 13.93 -11.53
CA LEU A 58 12.71 13.86 -10.95
C LEU A 58 13.28 15.24 -10.61
N ASP A 59 13.07 16.25 -11.46
CA ASP A 59 13.45 17.65 -11.16
C ASP A 59 12.72 18.16 -9.90
N SER A 60 11.43 17.84 -9.76
CA SER A 60 10.64 18.21 -8.59
C SER A 60 11.16 17.53 -7.33
N PHE A 61 11.49 16.24 -7.39
CA PHE A 61 12.06 15.52 -6.23
C PHE A 61 13.45 16.03 -5.86
N ARG A 62 14.32 16.33 -6.83
CA ARG A 62 15.63 16.92 -6.55
C ARG A 62 15.53 18.27 -5.84
N ALA A 63 14.52 19.08 -6.17
CA ALA A 63 14.29 20.35 -5.50
C ALA A 63 13.89 20.19 -4.01
N LEU A 64 13.49 18.99 -3.58
CA LEU A 64 13.19 18.68 -2.17
C LEU A 64 14.44 18.24 -1.40
N SER A 65 15.56 17.95 -2.07
CA SER A 65 16.77 17.45 -1.42
C SER A 65 17.42 18.54 -0.56
N THR A 66 17.82 18.16 0.65
CA THR A 66 18.47 19.05 1.62
C THR A 66 19.97 18.78 1.73
N ALA A 67 20.69 19.61 2.48
CA ALA A 67 22.16 19.54 2.57
C ALA A 67 22.70 18.21 3.14
N ASP A 68 21.91 17.52 3.98
CA ASP A 68 22.23 16.20 4.52
C ASP A 68 21.82 15.04 3.59
N GLY A 69 21.33 15.36 2.39
CA GLY A 69 20.97 14.39 1.35
C GLY A 69 19.57 13.79 1.51
N LEU A 70 18.82 14.08 2.58
CA LEU A 70 17.44 13.66 2.75
C LEU A 70 16.48 14.65 2.07
N PHE A 71 15.22 14.24 1.87
CA PHE A 71 14.20 15.05 1.21
C PHE A 71 13.25 15.71 2.22
N ASP A 72 12.87 16.97 1.98
CA ASP A 72 11.84 17.65 2.77
C ASP A 72 10.42 17.28 2.31
N MET A 73 9.47 17.37 3.25
CA MET A 73 8.04 17.47 2.94
C MET A 73 7.66 18.93 2.81
N PRO A 74 7.32 19.43 1.59
CA PRO A 74 6.92 20.83 1.42
C PRO A 74 5.73 21.23 2.29
N GLU A 75 4.80 20.31 2.53
CA GLU A 75 3.60 20.54 3.34
C GLU A 75 3.90 20.80 4.84
N LEU A 76 5.09 20.47 5.31
CA LEU A 76 5.51 20.72 6.70
C LEU A 76 6.23 22.06 6.88
N ASP A 77 6.71 22.67 5.78
CA ASP A 77 7.49 23.91 5.79
C ASP A 77 8.65 23.80 6.80
N THR A 78 8.74 24.72 7.77
CA THR A 78 9.81 24.76 8.78
C THR A 78 9.73 23.67 9.85
N ARG A 79 8.69 22.80 9.81
CA ARG A 79 8.47 21.72 10.80
C ARG A 79 9.08 20.38 10.40
N ASN A 80 9.89 20.34 9.33
CA ASN A 80 10.56 19.12 8.91
C ASN A 80 11.54 18.64 10.00
N THR A 81 11.28 17.44 10.53
CA THR A 81 12.16 16.73 11.46
C THR A 81 13.02 15.73 10.69
N GLU A 82 14.01 15.12 11.34
CA GLU A 82 14.74 14.01 10.72
C GLU A 82 13.80 12.85 10.34
N GLU A 83 12.86 12.49 11.22
CA GLU A 83 11.82 11.50 10.94
C GLU A 83 10.98 11.87 9.70
N SER A 84 10.44 13.08 9.63
CA SER A 84 9.62 13.45 8.46
C SER A 84 10.41 13.40 7.16
N ARG A 85 11.72 13.72 7.21
CA ARG A 85 12.62 13.65 6.05
C ARG A 85 13.00 12.22 5.67
N ILE A 86 13.12 11.31 6.63
CA ILE A 86 13.22 9.86 6.34
C ILE A 86 11.94 9.37 5.65
N ASN A 87 10.77 9.77 6.14
CA ASN A 87 9.50 9.37 5.53
C ASN A 87 9.32 9.98 4.12
N ALA A 88 9.77 11.22 3.90
CA ALA A 88 9.81 11.84 2.58
C ALA A 88 10.75 11.10 1.62
N THR A 89 11.96 10.77 2.09
CA THR A 89 12.95 10.01 1.33
C THR A 89 12.43 8.63 0.96
N TYR A 90 11.73 7.95 1.88
CA TYR A 90 11.01 6.72 1.63
C TYR A 90 9.97 6.88 0.51
N MET A 91 9.07 7.87 0.57
CA MET A 91 8.07 8.09 -0.48
C MET A 91 8.71 8.39 -1.84
N VAL A 92 9.77 9.20 -1.89
CA VAL A 92 10.51 9.47 -3.14
C VAL A 92 11.13 8.18 -3.68
N SER A 93 11.73 7.35 -2.83
CA SER A 93 12.35 6.09 -3.25
C SER A 93 11.37 5.13 -3.93
N GLN A 94 10.11 5.13 -3.51
CA GLN A 94 9.04 4.32 -4.09
C GLN A 94 8.60 4.84 -5.46
N MET A 95 8.79 6.13 -5.75
CA MET A 95 8.29 6.77 -6.98
C MET A 95 9.32 6.87 -8.10
N VAL A 96 10.62 6.67 -7.82
CA VAL A 96 11.67 6.91 -8.83
C VAL A 96 11.99 5.71 -9.73
N GLY A 97 11.67 4.49 -9.29
CA GLY A 97 11.94 3.26 -10.04
C GLY A 97 13.40 3.16 -10.49
N GLU A 98 13.62 2.84 -11.78
CA GLU A 98 14.96 2.70 -12.37
C GLU A 98 15.79 3.99 -12.36
N ASN A 99 15.18 5.17 -12.19
CA ASN A 99 15.87 6.47 -12.18
C ASN A 99 16.41 6.85 -10.79
N HIS A 100 16.61 5.88 -9.90
CA HIS A 100 17.05 6.12 -8.53
C HIS A 100 18.36 6.91 -8.43
N ASP A 101 19.29 6.70 -9.36
CA ASP A 101 20.60 7.38 -9.45
C ASP A 101 20.47 8.89 -9.78
N LYS A 102 19.29 9.33 -10.27
CA LYS A 102 19.03 10.73 -10.59
C LYS A 102 18.62 11.57 -9.39
N VAL A 103 18.18 10.95 -8.30
CA VAL A 103 17.71 11.66 -7.09
C VAL A 103 18.57 11.34 -5.87
N SER A 104 19.09 10.13 -5.76
CA SER A 104 19.91 9.72 -4.62
C SER A 104 21.37 10.14 -4.83
N THR A 105 22.01 10.57 -3.75
CA THR A 105 23.45 10.85 -3.70
C THR A 105 24.13 9.92 -2.71
N GLN A 106 25.46 9.80 -2.75
CA GLN A 106 26.18 9.02 -1.73
C GLN A 106 25.83 9.50 -0.31
N ARG A 107 25.68 10.82 -0.12
CA ARG A 107 25.26 11.41 1.14
C ARG A 107 23.84 10.96 1.54
N THR A 108 22.90 10.89 0.60
CA THR A 108 21.56 10.33 0.85
C THR A 108 21.65 8.91 1.40
N LEU A 109 22.47 8.06 0.77
CA LEU A 109 22.64 6.66 1.16
C LEU A 109 23.31 6.54 2.54
N ASP A 110 24.32 7.37 2.82
CA ASP A 110 25.02 7.37 4.10
C ASP A 110 24.11 7.85 5.25
N SER A 111 23.31 8.90 5.02
CA SER A 111 22.34 9.40 6.01
C SER A 111 21.24 8.36 6.30
N LEU A 112 20.69 7.71 5.26
CA LEU A 112 19.72 6.63 5.42
C LEU A 112 20.31 5.46 6.21
N TYR A 113 21.54 5.04 5.88
CA TYR A 113 22.18 3.93 6.58
C TYR A 113 22.48 4.25 8.05
N ALA A 114 23.01 5.45 8.33
CA ALA A 114 23.25 5.90 9.69
C ALA A 114 21.95 5.92 10.51
N TYR A 115 20.86 6.45 9.94
CA TYR A 115 19.55 6.49 10.60
C TYR A 115 18.99 5.09 10.84
N ALA A 116 19.07 4.20 9.85
CA ALA A 116 18.54 2.84 9.94
C ALA A 116 19.25 1.97 11.00
N LYS A 117 20.56 2.18 11.17
CA LYS A 117 21.38 1.40 12.11
C LYS A 117 21.27 1.85 13.56
N ASP A 118 20.90 3.10 13.82
CA ASP A 118 20.78 3.62 15.18
C ASP A 118 19.53 3.04 15.88
N GLU A 119 19.75 2.18 16.87
CA GLU A 119 18.68 1.51 17.61
C GLU A 119 17.81 2.44 18.46
N ARG A 120 18.26 3.69 18.67
CA ARG A 120 17.47 4.71 19.37
C ARG A 120 16.33 5.27 18.51
N ASN A 121 16.43 5.13 17.18
CA ASN A 121 15.40 5.61 16.26
C ASN A 121 14.18 4.68 16.25
N PRO A 122 12.97 5.21 16.00
CA PRO A 122 11.76 4.39 15.93
C PRO A 122 11.88 3.27 14.90
N LEU A 123 11.48 2.05 15.30
CA LEU A 123 11.64 0.84 14.48
C LEU A 123 11.01 0.97 13.08
N ALA A 124 9.77 1.46 12.99
CA ALA A 124 9.09 1.70 11.72
C ALA A 124 9.88 2.65 10.79
N MET A 125 10.53 3.67 11.36
CA MET A 125 11.31 4.64 10.60
C MET A 125 12.65 4.05 10.14
N ARG A 126 13.28 3.20 10.95
CA ARG A 126 14.47 2.44 10.56
C ARG A 126 14.17 1.50 9.39
N LEU A 127 13.04 0.78 9.44
CA LEU A 127 12.59 -0.09 8.35
C LEU A 127 12.33 0.71 7.06
N LYS A 128 11.65 1.86 7.14
CA LYS A 128 11.46 2.76 5.99
C LYS A 128 12.78 3.25 5.40
N ALA A 129 13.78 3.56 6.24
CA ALA A 129 15.11 3.94 5.76
C ALA A 129 15.81 2.79 5.03
N TYR A 130 15.70 1.55 5.52
CA TYR A 130 16.18 0.36 4.80
C TYR A 130 15.45 0.14 3.46
N VAL A 131 14.13 0.35 3.42
CA VAL A 131 13.39 0.28 2.15
C VAL A 131 13.90 1.30 1.15
N ALA A 132 14.16 2.54 1.60
CA ALA A 132 14.72 3.56 0.72
C ALA A 132 16.10 3.16 0.18
N LEU A 133 16.97 2.56 1.01
CA LEU A 133 18.26 1.99 0.55
C LEU A 133 18.05 0.89 -0.49
N LYS A 134 17.11 -0.03 -0.26
CA LYS A 134 16.78 -1.12 -1.21
C LYS A 134 16.33 -0.57 -2.55
N ASN A 135 15.42 0.40 -2.54
CA ASN A 135 14.89 1.05 -3.74
C ASN A 135 15.97 1.85 -4.49
N PHE A 136 16.90 2.48 -3.76
CA PHE A 136 18.06 3.15 -4.33
C PHE A 136 19.21 2.22 -4.73
N LYS A 137 19.02 0.90 -4.63
CA LYS A 137 19.98 -0.15 -5.00
C LYS A 137 21.29 -0.13 -4.20
N ASP A 138 21.26 0.36 -2.95
CA ASP A 138 22.40 0.32 -2.04
C ASP A 138 22.39 -0.96 -1.20
N THR A 139 23.36 -1.85 -1.40
CA THR A 139 23.41 -3.20 -0.80
C THR A 139 23.41 -3.21 0.73
N ARG A 140 23.68 -2.09 1.41
CA ARG A 140 23.62 -2.03 2.88
C ARG A 140 22.21 -2.28 3.42
N TRP A 141 21.17 -2.22 2.59
CA TRP A 141 19.81 -2.61 2.95
C TRP A 141 19.72 -4.06 3.47
N GLU A 142 20.58 -4.97 3.00
CA GLU A 142 20.62 -6.39 3.40
C GLU A 142 20.93 -6.56 4.90
N SER A 143 21.52 -5.55 5.55
CA SER A 143 21.73 -5.57 7.01
C SER A 143 20.43 -5.50 7.82
N SER A 144 19.29 -5.29 7.17
CA SER A 144 17.96 -5.31 7.80
C SER A 144 17.41 -6.71 8.08
N ASP A 145 17.97 -7.77 7.48
CA ASP A 145 17.46 -9.15 7.55
C ASP A 145 17.14 -9.62 8.99
N GLY A 146 18.01 -9.29 9.95
CA GLY A 146 17.81 -9.67 11.34
C GLY A 146 16.61 -8.97 11.98
N ILE A 147 16.42 -7.69 11.69
CA ILE A 147 15.31 -6.87 12.20
C ILE A 147 14.01 -7.31 11.53
N VAL A 148 14.03 -7.54 10.22
CA VAL A 148 12.86 -8.00 9.45
C VAL A 148 12.33 -9.32 10.03
N LYS A 149 13.19 -10.32 10.20
CA LYS A 149 12.81 -11.61 10.81
C LYS A 149 12.26 -11.47 12.22
N GLN A 150 12.85 -10.58 13.03
CA GLN A 150 12.37 -10.32 14.38
C GLN A 150 10.96 -9.71 14.37
N VAL A 151 10.72 -8.75 13.49
CA VAL A 151 9.43 -8.07 13.35
C VAL A 151 8.36 -9.04 12.83
N GLU A 152 8.67 -9.84 11.81
CA GLU A 152 7.74 -10.85 11.29
C GLU A 152 7.31 -11.86 12.35
N GLN A 153 8.25 -12.33 13.17
CA GLN A 153 7.95 -13.24 14.28
C GLN A 153 7.08 -12.59 15.36
N SER A 154 7.09 -11.26 15.45
CA SER A 154 6.29 -10.50 16.40
C SER A 154 4.88 -10.19 15.90
N PHE A 155 4.59 -10.39 14.60
CA PHE A 155 3.28 -10.07 14.07
C PHE A 155 2.17 -10.90 14.70
N PRO A 156 1.06 -10.27 15.11
CA PRO A 156 -0.02 -10.98 15.75
C PRO A 156 -0.75 -11.84 14.73
N LYS A 157 -1.35 -12.95 15.18
CA LYS A 157 -2.22 -13.75 14.31
C LYS A 157 -3.45 -12.98 13.85
N ASN A 158 -4.00 -12.13 14.72
CA ASN A 158 -5.15 -11.28 14.42
C ASN A 158 -4.84 -9.85 14.88
N VAL A 159 -5.23 -8.87 14.09
CA VAL A 159 -5.12 -7.45 14.46
C VAL A 159 -6.49 -6.79 14.43
N ALA A 160 -6.84 -6.12 15.53
CA ALA A 160 -8.06 -5.31 15.65
C ALA A 160 -7.75 -3.83 15.35
N SER A 161 -8.79 -2.99 15.34
CA SER A 161 -8.67 -1.57 14.96
C SER A 161 -7.71 -0.77 15.85
N ASP A 162 -7.55 -1.15 17.12
CA ASP A 162 -6.65 -0.51 18.09
C ASP A 162 -5.16 -0.76 17.78
N GLY A 163 -4.80 -1.95 17.30
CA GLY A 163 -3.43 -2.31 16.90
C GLY A 163 -3.12 -2.12 15.41
N LEU A 164 -4.12 -1.75 14.60
CA LEU A 164 -4.00 -1.74 13.14
C LEU A 164 -2.94 -0.74 12.64
N ALA A 165 -2.90 0.47 13.18
CA ALA A 165 -1.95 1.49 12.74
C ALA A 165 -0.49 1.08 12.99
N GLU A 166 -0.22 0.50 14.16
CA GLU A 166 1.10 -0.03 14.52
C GLU A 166 1.50 -1.18 13.61
N TYR A 167 0.59 -2.15 13.40
CA TYR A 167 0.81 -3.26 12.48
C TYR A 167 1.18 -2.77 11.08
N LEU A 168 0.37 -1.87 10.49
CA LEU A 168 0.62 -1.35 9.14
C LEU A 168 1.95 -0.61 9.03
N SER A 169 2.34 0.13 10.08
CA SER A 169 3.60 0.88 10.10
C SER A 169 4.85 -0.01 10.01
N LEU A 170 4.73 -1.28 10.39
CA LEU A 170 5.79 -2.28 10.36
C LEU A 170 5.64 -3.26 9.19
N ALA A 171 4.42 -3.73 8.91
CA ALA A 171 4.14 -4.71 7.88
C ALA A 171 4.43 -4.19 6.47
N GLU A 172 4.12 -2.93 6.17
CA GLU A 172 4.38 -2.34 4.85
C GLU A 172 5.87 -2.35 4.48
N PRO A 173 6.79 -1.81 5.30
CA PRO A 173 8.21 -1.85 4.95
C PRO A 173 8.80 -3.26 5.04
N VAL A 174 8.31 -4.14 5.91
CA VAL A 174 8.72 -5.56 5.95
C VAL A 174 8.40 -6.27 4.64
N ALA A 175 7.18 -6.12 4.13
CA ALA A 175 6.75 -6.73 2.87
C ALA A 175 7.56 -6.26 1.66
N VAL A 176 8.18 -5.08 1.73
CA VAL A 176 9.09 -4.58 0.69
C VAL A 176 10.50 -5.12 0.90
N LEU A 177 10.97 -5.28 2.14
CA LEU A 177 12.32 -5.75 2.44
C LEU A 177 12.49 -7.26 2.23
N ASP A 178 11.52 -8.06 2.67
CA ASP A 178 11.51 -9.51 2.45
C ASP A 178 10.76 -9.87 1.16
N SER A 179 11.47 -10.49 0.20
CA SER A 179 10.88 -10.98 -1.04
C SER A 179 9.99 -12.20 -0.85
N ASP A 180 10.16 -12.94 0.24
CA ASP A 180 9.41 -14.15 0.56
C ASP A 180 8.25 -13.88 1.56
N PHE A 181 7.99 -12.60 1.85
CA PHE A 181 7.00 -12.18 2.82
C PHE A 181 5.63 -12.77 2.50
N THR A 182 5.12 -13.59 3.42
CA THR A 182 3.79 -14.19 3.32
C THR A 182 2.92 -13.65 4.46
N PRO A 183 1.85 -12.87 4.15
CA PRO A 183 1.02 -12.28 5.18
C PRO A 183 0.20 -13.36 5.90
N THR A 184 0.42 -13.50 7.21
CA THR A 184 -0.30 -14.47 8.06
C THR A 184 -1.25 -13.81 9.05
N THR A 185 -1.07 -12.52 9.33
CA THR A 185 -1.95 -11.73 10.18
C THR A 185 -3.31 -11.52 9.52
N MET A 186 -4.38 -11.78 10.27
CA MET A 186 -5.75 -11.57 9.84
C MET A 186 -6.29 -10.26 10.39
N LEU A 187 -6.92 -9.44 9.54
CA LEU A 187 -7.67 -8.28 10.02
C LEU A 187 -8.98 -8.74 10.66
N VAL A 188 -9.25 -8.30 11.89
CA VAL A 188 -10.55 -8.47 12.54
C VAL A 188 -11.52 -7.43 11.98
N PRO A 189 -12.70 -7.80 11.44
CA PRO A 189 -13.68 -6.84 10.96
C PRO A 189 -14.13 -5.86 12.05
N PHE A 190 -14.35 -4.61 11.69
CA PHE A 190 -14.88 -3.56 12.57
C PHE A 190 -15.78 -2.61 11.79
N ASN A 191 -16.65 -1.88 12.48
CA ASN A 191 -17.53 -0.90 11.83
C ASN A 191 -16.74 0.37 11.46
N PRO A 192 -16.59 0.70 10.16
CA PRO A 192 -15.82 1.85 9.72
C PRO A 192 -16.50 3.18 10.03
N LEU A 193 -17.84 3.20 10.14
CA LEU A 193 -18.65 4.43 10.24
C LEU A 193 -18.88 4.89 11.70
N THR A 194 -18.05 4.42 12.63
CA THR A 194 -18.17 4.79 14.04
C THR A 194 -17.68 6.22 14.29
N ASN A 195 -16.55 6.58 13.67
CA ASN A 195 -15.95 7.91 13.70
C ASN A 195 -14.90 8.06 12.58
N GLU A 196 -14.35 9.27 12.45
CA GLU A 196 -13.33 9.58 11.44
C GLU A 196 -12.06 8.71 11.56
N GLN A 197 -11.67 8.33 12.78
CA GLN A 197 -10.49 7.47 12.98
C GLN A 197 -10.74 6.06 12.46
N THR A 198 -11.91 5.46 12.73
CA THR A 198 -12.26 4.13 12.21
C THR A 198 -12.43 4.14 10.70
N GLU A 199 -12.95 5.22 10.12
CA GLU A 199 -13.04 5.40 8.67
C GLU A 199 -11.63 5.38 8.04
N ARG A 200 -10.72 6.22 8.55
CA ARG A 200 -9.32 6.28 8.07
C ARG A 200 -8.59 4.94 8.21
N LEU A 201 -8.83 4.22 9.30
CA LEU A 201 -8.26 2.89 9.52
C LEU A 201 -8.79 1.87 8.51
N ALA A 202 -10.09 1.88 8.22
CA ALA A 202 -10.69 1.00 7.21
C ALA A 202 -10.17 1.33 5.80
N THR A 203 -10.09 2.62 5.45
CA THR A 203 -9.48 3.05 4.17
C THR A 203 -8.03 2.58 4.07
N SER A 204 -7.24 2.73 5.15
CA SER A 204 -5.85 2.26 5.18
C SER A 204 -5.75 0.75 5.00
N ALA A 205 -6.62 -0.02 5.66
CA ALA A 205 -6.69 -1.48 5.49
C ALA A 205 -7.08 -1.88 4.05
N MET A 206 -7.98 -1.15 3.39
CA MET A 206 -8.32 -1.40 1.98
C MET A 206 -7.14 -1.14 1.04
N ILE A 207 -6.39 -0.06 1.25
CA ILE A 207 -5.16 0.28 0.51
C ILE A 207 -4.10 -0.81 0.70
N THR A 208 -3.94 -1.28 1.92
CA THR A 208 -2.86 -2.21 2.33
C THR A 208 -3.33 -3.65 2.45
N ARG A 209 -4.44 -4.03 1.80
CA ARG A 209 -5.06 -5.35 1.96
C ARG A 209 -4.13 -6.54 1.67
N TYR A 210 -3.12 -6.33 0.83
CA TYR A 210 -2.09 -7.32 0.50
C TYR A 210 -1.18 -7.68 1.69
N LEU A 211 -1.21 -6.89 2.78
CA LEU A 211 -0.48 -7.17 4.02
C LEU A 211 -1.23 -8.13 4.94
N PHE A 212 -2.40 -8.65 4.56
CA PHE A 212 -3.22 -9.51 5.43
C PHE A 212 -3.46 -10.88 4.80
N GLY A 213 -3.48 -11.92 5.63
CA GLY A 213 -3.80 -13.28 5.21
C GLY A 213 -5.23 -13.44 4.71
N ASN A 214 -6.14 -12.54 5.12
CA ASN A 214 -7.52 -12.42 4.64
C ASN A 214 -7.72 -11.21 3.71
N GLY A 215 -6.67 -10.75 3.04
CA GLY A 215 -6.69 -9.55 2.19
C GLY A 215 -7.80 -9.52 1.13
N SER A 216 -8.17 -10.68 0.58
CA SER A 216 -9.25 -10.78 -0.41
C SER A 216 -10.65 -10.54 0.17
N GLN A 217 -10.84 -10.69 1.49
CA GLN A 217 -12.12 -10.49 2.19
C GLN A 217 -12.28 -9.05 2.70
N ILE A 218 -11.20 -8.30 2.81
CA ILE A 218 -11.21 -6.93 3.35
C ILE A 218 -12.19 -6.00 2.63
N PRO A 219 -12.34 -6.02 1.29
CA PRO A 219 -13.36 -5.21 0.62
C PRO A 219 -14.79 -5.51 1.09
N GLU A 220 -15.10 -6.77 1.43
CA GLU A 220 -16.43 -7.17 1.93
C GLU A 220 -16.65 -6.68 3.37
N TYR A 221 -15.61 -6.63 4.20
CA TYR A 221 -15.72 -6.14 5.58
C TYR A 221 -16.12 -4.67 5.66
N PHE A 222 -15.79 -3.89 4.62
CA PHE A 222 -16.02 -2.45 4.55
C PHE A 222 -16.95 -2.08 3.38
N SER A 223 -17.89 -2.97 3.03
CA SER A 223 -18.88 -2.70 1.97
C SER A 223 -19.68 -1.42 2.22
N ASP A 224 -19.99 -1.12 3.48
CA ASP A 224 -20.75 0.06 3.87
C ASP A 224 -19.99 1.38 3.63
N LEU A 225 -18.66 1.33 3.55
CA LEU A 225 -17.80 2.48 3.23
C LEU A 225 -17.64 2.68 1.71
N SER A 226 -17.96 1.66 0.90
CA SER A 226 -17.74 1.70 -0.56
C SER A 226 -18.50 2.81 -1.29
N PRO A 227 -19.77 3.14 -0.95
CA PRO A 227 -20.48 4.26 -1.58
C PRO A 227 -19.76 5.60 -1.39
N ASP A 228 -19.27 5.86 -0.17
CA ASP A 228 -18.56 7.09 0.16
C ASP A 228 -17.21 7.17 -0.55
N LEU A 229 -16.44 6.06 -0.56
CA LEU A 229 -15.19 5.99 -1.32
C LEU A 229 -15.43 6.22 -2.82
N CYS A 230 -16.49 5.67 -3.39
CA CYS A 230 -16.84 5.90 -4.81
C CYS A 230 -17.15 7.37 -5.07
N ALA A 231 -17.93 8.03 -4.19
CA ALA A 231 -18.22 9.45 -4.31
C ALA A 231 -16.96 10.32 -4.14
N TRP A 232 -16.02 9.95 -3.28
CA TRP A 232 -14.79 10.72 -3.14
C TRP A 232 -13.83 10.52 -4.30
N ALA A 233 -13.71 9.29 -4.81
CA ALA A 233 -12.84 8.92 -5.93
C ALA A 233 -13.34 9.41 -7.30
N SER A 234 -14.63 9.72 -7.43
CA SER A 234 -15.20 10.37 -8.64
C SER A 234 -14.77 11.84 -8.77
N GLY A 235 -14.29 12.44 -7.67
CA GLY A 235 -13.95 13.86 -7.57
C GLY A 235 -15.04 14.71 -6.92
N ASP A 236 -16.05 14.11 -6.29
CA ASP A 236 -17.12 14.85 -5.59
C ASP A 236 -16.72 15.32 -4.18
N SER A 237 -15.57 14.86 -3.65
CA SER A 237 -15.05 15.37 -2.39
C SER A 237 -14.40 16.75 -2.56
N PRO A 238 -14.69 17.71 -1.65
CA PRO A 238 -13.97 18.99 -1.62
C PRO A 238 -12.53 18.84 -1.11
N TYR A 239 -12.15 17.68 -0.56
CA TYR A 239 -10.83 17.45 0.03
C TYR A 239 -9.98 16.54 -0.86
N VAL A 240 -8.89 17.12 -1.40
CA VAL A 240 -7.93 16.41 -2.27
C VAL A 240 -7.43 15.11 -1.65
N GLN A 241 -7.09 15.13 -0.36
CA GLN A 241 -6.60 13.94 0.35
C GLN A 241 -7.62 12.80 0.32
N GLN A 242 -8.88 13.11 0.55
CA GLN A 242 -9.94 12.11 0.61
C GLN A 242 -10.18 11.48 -0.76
N THR A 243 -10.19 12.28 -1.83
CA THR A 243 -10.24 11.78 -3.21
C THR A 243 -9.10 10.81 -3.52
N LEU A 244 -7.87 11.14 -3.13
CA LEU A 244 -6.69 10.32 -3.44
C LEU A 244 -6.63 9.03 -2.62
N LEU A 245 -6.93 9.10 -1.32
CA LEU A 245 -7.02 7.91 -0.46
C LEU A 245 -8.13 6.98 -0.90
N ALA A 246 -9.29 7.52 -1.30
CA ALA A 246 -10.38 6.71 -1.83
C ALA A 246 -10.00 6.04 -3.15
N ALA A 247 -9.35 6.77 -4.06
CA ALA A 247 -8.86 6.20 -5.31
C ALA A 247 -7.85 5.06 -5.08
N ASP A 248 -6.93 5.22 -4.12
CA ASP A 248 -5.96 4.17 -3.75
C ASP A 248 -6.68 2.95 -3.15
N ALA A 249 -7.61 3.17 -2.21
CA ALA A 249 -8.39 2.10 -1.57
C ALA A 249 -9.21 1.25 -2.57
N LEU A 250 -9.79 1.90 -3.60
CA LEU A 250 -10.58 1.24 -4.64
C LEU A 250 -9.73 0.66 -5.79
N THR A 251 -8.43 0.97 -5.85
CA THR A 251 -7.57 0.46 -6.93
C THR A 251 -7.45 -1.06 -6.79
N GLY A 252 -7.67 -1.77 -7.90
CA GLY A 252 -7.67 -3.23 -7.94
C GLY A 252 -8.87 -3.89 -7.25
N THR A 253 -9.94 -3.17 -6.91
CA THR A 253 -11.21 -3.76 -6.46
C THR A 253 -12.26 -3.74 -7.57
N GLU A 254 -13.40 -4.40 -7.36
CA GLU A 254 -14.54 -4.36 -8.29
C GLU A 254 -15.08 -2.93 -8.51
N GLN A 255 -14.90 -2.07 -7.50
CA GLN A 255 -15.33 -0.66 -7.51
C GLN A 255 -14.28 0.29 -8.13
N SER A 256 -13.19 -0.23 -8.70
CA SER A 256 -12.18 0.57 -9.41
C SER A 256 -12.75 1.41 -10.56
N SER A 257 -13.92 1.04 -11.09
CA SER A 257 -14.67 1.81 -12.10
C SER A 257 -15.20 3.16 -11.59
N CYS A 258 -15.32 3.36 -10.28
CA CYS A 258 -15.68 4.64 -9.67
C CYS A 258 -14.56 5.70 -9.79
N ILE A 259 -13.31 5.27 -10.00
CA ILE A 259 -12.15 6.16 -9.95
C ILE A 259 -12.12 7.06 -11.18
N SER A 260 -12.32 8.36 -10.97
CA SER A 260 -12.19 9.37 -12.03
C SER A 260 -10.73 9.77 -12.22
N ARG A 261 -9.99 8.98 -13.03
CA ARG A 261 -8.62 9.34 -13.44
C ARG A 261 -8.53 10.75 -14.05
N PRO A 262 -9.49 11.24 -14.86
CA PRO A 262 -9.49 12.62 -15.32
C PRO A 262 -9.61 13.66 -14.20
N ALA A 263 -10.39 13.40 -13.16
CA ALA A 263 -10.48 14.30 -12.00
C ALA A 263 -9.14 14.35 -11.26
N ILE A 264 -8.53 13.20 -10.97
CA ILE A 264 -7.23 13.14 -10.29
C ILE A 264 -6.13 13.82 -11.10
N LYS A 265 -6.10 13.63 -12.44
CA LYS A 265 -5.14 14.32 -13.32
C LYS A 265 -5.23 15.84 -13.25
N LYS A 266 -6.41 16.42 -12.98
CA LYS A 266 -6.57 17.88 -12.83
C LYS A 266 -5.96 18.42 -11.55
N LEU A 267 -5.73 17.58 -10.54
CA LEU A 267 -5.13 17.96 -9.26
C LEU A 267 -3.61 18.20 -9.35
N PHE A 268 -2.97 17.75 -10.44
CA PHE A 268 -1.55 18.00 -10.67
C PHE A 268 -1.27 19.46 -10.99
N GLY A 269 -0.31 20.01 -10.25
CA GLY A 269 0.10 21.41 -10.29
C GLY A 269 0.01 22.05 -8.91
N CYS A 270 1.10 22.68 -8.50
CA CYS A 270 1.24 23.50 -7.29
C CYS A 270 2.26 24.61 -7.56
N LYS A 271 2.45 25.51 -6.58
CA LYS A 271 3.25 26.73 -6.72
C LYS A 271 4.63 26.53 -7.37
N ASN A 272 5.30 25.43 -7.03
CA ASN A 272 6.70 25.16 -7.43
C ASN A 272 6.86 23.92 -8.31
N SER A 273 5.78 23.23 -8.68
CA SER A 273 5.87 22.03 -9.52
C SER A 273 4.58 21.78 -10.29
N THR A 274 4.72 21.45 -11.58
CA THR A 274 3.59 20.97 -12.39
C THR A 274 3.34 19.47 -12.22
N GLN A 275 4.16 18.76 -11.45
CA GLN A 275 4.13 17.30 -11.29
C GLN A 275 3.76 16.86 -9.87
N MET A 276 3.65 17.80 -8.93
CA MET A 276 3.15 17.54 -7.59
C MET A 276 1.75 18.10 -7.43
N ILE A 277 1.03 17.55 -6.45
CA ILE A 277 -0.33 17.98 -6.10
C ILE A 277 -0.24 18.99 -4.95
N ALA A 278 -1.07 20.04 -4.98
CA ALA A 278 -1.18 20.99 -3.88
C ALA A 278 -2.08 20.47 -2.75
N ILE A 279 -1.82 20.88 -1.51
CA ILE A 279 -2.62 20.50 -0.32
C ILE A 279 -4.11 20.81 -0.53
N ASP A 280 -4.41 21.97 -1.10
CA ASP A 280 -5.76 22.50 -1.35
C ASP A 280 -6.24 22.25 -2.79
N GLY A 281 -5.45 21.57 -3.62
CA GLY A 281 -5.73 21.35 -5.04
C GLY A 281 -5.54 22.58 -5.93
N SER A 282 -5.09 23.71 -5.37
CA SER A 282 -4.82 24.93 -6.12
C SER A 282 -3.44 24.89 -6.78
N ARG A 283 -3.36 25.30 -8.06
CA ARG A 283 -2.08 25.42 -8.77
C ARG A 283 -1.10 26.42 -8.16
N THR A 284 -1.58 27.33 -7.31
CA THR A 284 -0.75 28.30 -6.58
C THR A 284 -0.51 27.89 -5.13
N GLY A 285 -1.10 26.78 -4.68
CA GLY A 285 -1.00 26.26 -3.33
C GLY A 285 0.34 25.59 -3.04
N VAL A 286 0.55 25.29 -1.76
CA VAL A 286 1.73 24.57 -1.27
C VAL A 286 1.69 23.14 -1.82
N CYS A 287 2.79 22.70 -2.42
CA CYS A 287 2.93 21.33 -2.90
C CYS A 287 2.84 20.33 -1.74
N SER A 288 2.39 19.10 -2.00
CA SER A 288 2.39 18.02 -1.03
C SER A 288 3.04 16.78 -1.64
N LEU A 289 4.10 16.31 -1.00
CA LEU A 289 4.72 15.04 -1.37
C LEU A 289 3.79 13.87 -1.02
N THR A 290 3.10 13.95 0.12
CA THR A 290 2.16 12.92 0.60
C THR A 290 1.01 12.71 -0.39
N LEU A 291 0.36 13.78 -0.85
CA LEU A 291 -0.73 13.68 -1.83
C LEU A 291 -0.21 13.16 -3.17
N THR A 292 0.97 13.62 -3.60
CA THR A 292 1.60 13.13 -4.83
C THR A 292 1.87 11.62 -4.76
N TYR A 293 2.29 11.11 -3.60
CA TYR A 293 2.50 9.68 -3.35
C TYR A 293 1.21 8.86 -3.45
N TYR A 294 0.10 9.31 -2.86
CA TYR A 294 -1.19 8.61 -3.02
C TYR A 294 -1.72 8.64 -4.47
N ALA A 295 -1.51 9.74 -5.18
CA ALA A 295 -1.83 9.80 -6.60
C ALA A 295 -0.98 8.84 -7.45
N TYR A 296 0.27 8.60 -7.05
CA TYR A 296 1.12 7.58 -7.66
C TYR A 296 0.58 6.17 -7.40
N ARG A 297 0.29 5.83 -6.14
CA ARG A 297 -0.22 4.49 -5.76
C ARG A 297 -1.54 4.12 -6.42
N SER A 298 -2.45 5.08 -6.60
CA SER A 298 -3.71 4.88 -7.36
C SER A 298 -3.50 4.71 -8.88
N GLY A 299 -2.25 4.77 -9.36
CA GLY A 299 -1.89 4.68 -10.77
C GLY A 299 -2.39 5.87 -11.61
N ALA A 300 -2.73 6.98 -10.95
CA ALA A 300 -3.27 8.18 -11.60
C ALA A 300 -2.18 9.23 -11.91
N ALA A 301 -1.00 9.11 -11.29
CA ALA A 301 0.11 10.01 -11.55
C ALA A 301 0.66 9.88 -12.98
N PRO A 302 0.98 11.00 -13.65
CA PRO A 302 1.83 11.00 -14.83
C PRO A 302 3.27 10.77 -14.36
N LEU A 303 3.66 9.50 -14.24
CA LEU A 303 5.07 9.13 -14.23
C LEU A 303 5.56 8.81 -15.63
#